data_AF-A0A3M9YE09-F1
#
_entry.id   AF-A0A3M9YE09-F1
#
_cell.length_a   1.000
_cell.length_b   1.000
_cell.length_c   1.000
_cell.angle_alpha   90.00
_cell.angle_beta   90.00
_cell.angle_gamma   90.00
#
_symmetry.space_group_name_H-M   'P 1'
#
loop_
_entity.id
_entity.type
_entity.pdbx_description
1 polymer ?
#
loop_
_entity_poly.entity_id
_entity_poly.type
_entity_poly.pdbx_seq_one_letter_code
_entity_poly.pdbx_strand_id
1 'polypeptide(L)'
;MSLEEWDLLSPEARIRSEGDRKWGWVVYRSCYAKEFDPRWQEIKSHIVDELCKDIARSDTPSIAKTMDFVFIEDPALEGAMVTQLQHYFQAWARASEGYHFDEGRDVSRDSRHEFFIMVDEQSLRNRTLGLVHGWPLEQDSEDVAEEGNQHGAGDWIRITADYTVTTSLYEQLNDLEYWYSIYKPPEMGLACV
;
A
#
# COMPACT_ATOMS: atom_id res chain seq x y z
N MET A 1 -15.56 9.46 -22.26
CA MET A 1 -15.81 10.06 -20.95
C MET A 1 -15.02 11.35 -20.90
N SER A 2 -15.66 12.47 -20.64
CA SER A 2 -14.95 13.73 -20.39
C SER A 2 -14.27 13.71 -19.02
N LEU A 3 -13.34 14.65 -18.76
CA LEU A 3 -12.70 14.79 -17.44
C LEU A 3 -13.74 15.08 -16.35
N GLU A 4 -14.73 15.95 -16.66
CA GLU A 4 -15.81 16.30 -15.74
C GLU A 4 -16.74 15.11 -15.42
N GLU A 5 -16.98 14.22 -16.38
CA GLU A 5 -17.74 12.98 -16.13
C GLU A 5 -16.96 11.98 -15.27
N TRP A 6 -15.62 11.99 -15.37
CA TRP A 6 -14.73 11.12 -14.60
C TRP A 6 -14.63 11.55 -13.14
N ASP A 7 -14.56 12.86 -12.88
CA ASP A 7 -14.51 13.41 -11.53
C ASP A 7 -15.77 13.11 -10.71
N LEU A 8 -16.91 12.90 -11.38
CA LEU A 8 -18.18 12.54 -10.74
C LEU A 8 -18.31 11.05 -10.40
N LEU A 9 -17.40 10.20 -10.88
CA LEU A 9 -17.42 8.77 -10.58
C LEU A 9 -17.07 8.51 -9.12
N SER A 10 -17.71 7.50 -8.53
CA SER A 10 -17.25 6.89 -7.28
C SER A 10 -15.84 6.29 -7.45
N PRO A 11 -15.06 6.16 -6.36
CA PRO A 11 -13.77 5.45 -6.41
C PRO A 11 -13.89 4.07 -7.05
N GLU A 12 -14.96 3.33 -6.74
CA GLU A 12 -15.21 2.00 -7.31
C GLU A 12 -15.47 2.03 -8.82
N ALA A 13 -16.20 3.04 -9.30
CA ALA A 13 -16.46 3.22 -10.71
C ALA A 13 -15.19 3.64 -11.48
N ARG A 14 -14.30 4.42 -10.86
CA ARG A 14 -12.98 4.76 -11.42
C ARG A 14 -12.08 3.54 -11.52
N ILE A 15 -11.97 2.75 -10.46
CA ILE A 15 -11.23 1.47 -10.46
C ILE A 15 -11.77 0.54 -11.57
N ARG A 16 -13.10 0.41 -11.69
CA ARG A 16 -13.72 -0.38 -12.78
C ARG A 16 -13.36 0.16 -14.17
N SER A 17 -13.21 1.47 -14.33
CA SER A 17 -12.95 2.08 -15.64
C SER A 17 -11.60 1.65 -16.24
N GLU A 18 -10.69 1.15 -15.42
CA GLU A 18 -9.43 0.51 -15.82
C GLU A 18 -9.62 -0.90 -16.42
N GLY A 19 -10.86 -1.40 -16.47
CA GLY A 19 -11.24 -2.66 -17.11
C GLY A 19 -11.05 -3.88 -16.22
N ASP A 20 -10.58 -4.98 -16.80
CA ASP A 20 -10.36 -6.26 -16.10
C ASP A 20 -9.00 -6.32 -15.38
N ARG A 21 -8.33 -5.17 -15.22
CA ARG A 21 -7.05 -5.08 -14.53
C ARG A 21 -7.23 -5.48 -13.06
N LYS A 22 -6.28 -6.25 -12.55
CA LYS A 22 -6.22 -6.58 -11.12
C LYS A 22 -5.90 -5.34 -10.31
N TRP A 23 -6.60 -5.18 -9.19
CA TRP A 23 -6.40 -4.08 -8.25
C TRP A 23 -6.35 -4.63 -6.81
N GLY A 24 -5.93 -3.80 -5.86
CA GLY A 24 -5.72 -4.19 -4.46
C GLY A 24 -4.24 -4.21 -4.08
N TRP A 25 -3.96 -4.64 -2.84
CA TRP A 25 -2.67 -4.41 -2.20
C TRP A 25 -1.74 -5.62 -2.18
N VAL A 26 -0.44 -5.35 -2.22
CA VAL A 26 0.59 -6.31 -1.77
C VAL A 26 0.85 -6.07 -0.30
N VAL A 27 0.79 -7.13 0.50
CA VAL A 27 0.89 -7.07 1.96
C VAL A 27 2.05 -7.95 2.41
N TYR A 28 3.09 -7.34 2.97
CA TYR A 28 4.25 -8.02 3.53
C TYR A 28 4.09 -8.20 5.03
N ARG A 29 4.18 -9.45 5.49
CA ARG A 29 4.35 -9.75 6.91
C ARG A 29 5.84 -9.71 7.27
N SER A 30 6.22 -8.89 8.25
CA SER A 30 7.61 -8.77 8.72
C SER A 30 7.80 -9.15 10.20
N CYS A 31 6.76 -9.68 10.84
CA CYS A 31 6.82 -10.24 12.20
C CYS A 31 6.15 -11.62 12.28
N TYR A 32 6.92 -12.61 12.70
CA TYR A 32 6.63 -14.05 12.72
C TYR A 32 6.73 -14.64 14.13
N ALA A 33 6.81 -13.81 15.17
CA ALA A 33 6.66 -14.28 16.53
C ALA A 33 5.28 -14.95 16.69
N LYS A 34 5.29 -16.21 17.15
CA LYS A 34 4.12 -17.11 17.09
C LYS A 34 2.90 -16.58 17.84
N GLU A 35 3.12 -15.78 18.88
CA GLU A 35 2.06 -15.11 19.62
C GLU A 35 1.21 -14.15 18.76
N PHE A 36 1.72 -13.71 17.60
CA PHE A 36 1.01 -12.84 16.68
C PHE A 36 0.35 -13.58 15.51
N ASP A 37 0.51 -14.90 15.37
CA ASP A 37 -0.15 -15.65 14.29
C ASP A 37 -1.68 -15.45 14.26
N PRO A 38 -2.40 -15.48 15.41
CA PRO A 38 -3.83 -15.19 15.41
C PRO A 38 -4.14 -13.76 14.96
N ARG A 39 -3.38 -12.76 15.45
CA ARG A 39 -3.56 -11.35 15.09
C ARG A 39 -3.29 -11.09 13.61
N TRP A 40 -2.33 -11.81 13.03
CA TRP A 40 -2.06 -11.75 11.60
C TRP A 40 -3.26 -12.25 10.78
N GLN A 41 -3.86 -13.39 11.14
CA GLN A 41 -5.07 -13.87 10.45
C GLN A 41 -6.25 -12.91 10.64
N GLU A 42 -6.39 -12.31 11.82
CA GLU A 42 -7.40 -11.27 12.09
C GLU A 42 -7.21 -10.04 11.19
N ILE A 43 -6.00 -9.51 11.04
CA ILE A 43 -5.73 -8.38 10.14
C ILE A 43 -6.05 -8.76 8.69
N LYS A 44 -5.56 -9.90 8.20
CA LYS A 44 -5.81 -10.35 6.81
C LYS A 44 -7.29 -10.45 6.49
N SER A 45 -8.05 -11.12 7.35
CA SER A 45 -9.50 -11.28 7.17
C SER A 45 -10.22 -9.95 7.30
N HIS A 46 -9.87 -9.13 8.30
CA HIS A 46 -10.53 -7.86 8.54
C HIS A 46 -10.40 -6.88 7.36
N ILE A 47 -9.19 -6.65 6.84
CA ILE A 47 -9.00 -5.70 5.74
C ILE A 47 -9.74 -6.13 4.46
N VAL A 48 -9.80 -7.44 4.19
CA VAL A 48 -10.50 -7.97 3.01
C VAL A 48 -12.01 -7.91 3.23
N ASP A 49 -12.48 -8.30 4.41
CA ASP A 49 -13.91 -8.35 4.73
C ASP A 49 -14.56 -6.96 4.75
N GLU A 50 -13.91 -5.96 5.38
CA GLU A 50 -14.43 -4.59 5.39
C GLU A 50 -14.47 -4.00 3.98
N LEU A 51 -13.39 -4.17 3.22
CA LEU A 51 -13.35 -3.70 1.84
C LEU A 51 -14.41 -4.38 0.97
N CYS A 52 -14.61 -5.70 1.13
CA CYS A 52 -15.70 -6.42 0.44
C CYS A 52 -17.09 -5.91 0.83
N LYS A 53 -17.32 -5.61 2.12
CA LYS A 53 -18.60 -5.05 2.60
C LYS A 53 -18.87 -3.69 2.00
N ASP A 54 -17.86 -2.84 1.89
CA ASP A 54 -17.97 -1.50 1.31
C ASP A 54 -18.23 -1.57 -0.19
N ILE A 55 -17.48 -2.38 -0.93
CA ILE A 55 -17.73 -2.63 -2.37
C ILE A 55 -19.14 -3.17 -2.61
N ALA A 56 -19.61 -4.10 -1.77
CA ALA A 56 -20.95 -4.68 -1.93
C ALA A 56 -22.09 -3.65 -1.77
N ARG A 57 -21.82 -2.52 -1.11
CA ARG A 57 -22.75 -1.41 -0.91
C ARG A 57 -22.60 -0.29 -1.94
N SER A 58 -21.56 -0.34 -2.78
CA SER A 58 -21.27 0.70 -3.78
C SER A 58 -22.16 0.57 -5.03
N ASP A 59 -22.04 1.54 -5.92
CA ASP A 59 -22.66 1.51 -7.25
C ASP A 59 -21.97 0.52 -8.22
N THR A 60 -20.82 -0.01 -7.82
CA THR A 60 -19.97 -0.85 -8.65
C THR A 60 -19.45 -2.10 -7.90
N PRO A 61 -20.35 -2.98 -7.44
CA PRO A 61 -19.95 -4.18 -6.67
C PRO A 61 -19.15 -5.20 -7.49
N SER A 62 -19.14 -5.07 -8.83
CA SER A 62 -18.42 -5.99 -9.72
C SER A 62 -16.91 -5.92 -9.58
N ILE A 63 -16.33 -4.82 -9.06
CA ILE A 63 -14.87 -4.72 -8.89
C ILE A 63 -14.32 -5.73 -7.89
N ALA A 64 -15.14 -6.28 -6.99
CA ALA A 64 -14.72 -7.36 -6.09
C ALA A 64 -14.20 -8.60 -6.85
N LYS A 65 -14.61 -8.80 -8.12
CA LYS A 65 -14.16 -9.93 -8.95
C LYS A 65 -12.72 -9.78 -9.45
N THR A 66 -12.24 -8.56 -9.59
CA THR A 66 -10.88 -8.25 -10.06
C THR A 66 -9.96 -7.81 -8.91
N MET A 67 -10.48 -7.77 -7.68
CA MET A 67 -9.70 -7.48 -6.47
C MET A 67 -8.78 -8.65 -6.14
N ASP A 68 -7.50 -8.37 -5.92
CA ASP A 68 -6.45 -9.36 -5.71
C ASP A 68 -5.48 -8.89 -4.62
N PHE A 69 -5.68 -9.33 -3.37
CA PHE A 69 -4.70 -9.10 -2.31
C PHE A 69 -3.60 -10.15 -2.37
N VAL A 70 -2.34 -9.70 -2.41
CA VAL A 70 -1.17 -10.57 -2.42
C VAL A 70 -0.52 -10.53 -1.05
N PHE A 71 -0.73 -11.58 -0.25
CA PHE A 71 -0.09 -11.71 1.07
C PHE A 71 1.25 -12.45 0.94
N ILE A 72 2.35 -11.76 1.23
CA ILE A 72 3.69 -12.32 1.25
C ILE A 72 4.04 -12.76 2.67
N GLU A 73 4.09 -14.07 2.87
CA GLU A 73 4.36 -14.74 4.15
C GLU A 73 5.68 -15.52 4.08
N ASP A 74 6.80 -14.81 3.87
CA ASP A 74 8.16 -15.38 3.89
C ASP A 74 8.84 -15.13 5.25
N PRO A 75 9.11 -16.17 6.06
CA PRO A 75 9.80 -16.05 7.35
C PRO A 75 11.20 -15.40 7.27
N ALA A 76 11.84 -15.37 6.09
CA ALA A 76 13.09 -14.64 5.90
C ALA A 76 12.94 -13.11 6.05
N LEU A 77 11.70 -12.60 6.07
CA LEU A 77 11.37 -11.20 6.27
C LEU A 77 11.19 -10.82 7.75
N GLU A 78 11.47 -11.72 8.70
CA GLU A 78 11.45 -11.41 10.13
C GLU A 78 12.36 -10.22 10.44
N GLY A 79 11.79 -9.13 10.96
CA GLY A 79 12.52 -7.91 11.28
C GLY A 79 13.10 -7.18 10.06
N ALA A 80 12.60 -7.45 8.85
CA ALA A 80 13.06 -6.77 7.64
C ALA A 80 12.84 -5.25 7.75
N MET A 81 13.85 -4.49 7.33
CA MET A 81 13.76 -3.04 7.22
C MET A 81 12.87 -2.64 6.04
N VAL A 82 12.29 -1.44 6.09
CA VAL A 82 11.46 -0.89 5.00
C VAL A 82 12.20 -0.91 3.66
N THR A 83 13.49 -0.55 3.64
CA THR A 83 14.33 -0.58 2.43
C THR A 83 14.47 -1.97 1.83
N GLN A 84 14.57 -3.00 2.67
CA GLN A 84 14.59 -4.39 2.19
C GLN A 84 13.25 -4.78 1.58
N LEU A 85 12.14 -4.44 2.24
CA LEU A 85 10.79 -4.70 1.73
C LEU A 85 10.52 -3.96 0.41
N GLN A 86 11.01 -2.71 0.26
CA GLN A 86 10.97 -1.97 -1.01
C GLN A 86 11.69 -2.75 -2.13
N HIS A 87 12.87 -3.31 -1.87
CA HIS A 87 13.57 -4.14 -2.87
C HIS A 87 12.75 -5.38 -3.28
N TYR A 88 12.17 -6.10 -2.32
CA TYR A 88 11.28 -7.24 -2.62
C TYR A 88 10.05 -6.80 -3.42
N PHE A 89 9.43 -5.68 -3.04
CA PHE A 89 8.28 -5.13 -3.72
C PHE A 89 8.60 -4.71 -5.15
N GLN A 90 9.70 -4.00 -5.39
CA GLN A 90 10.11 -3.60 -6.73
C GLN A 90 10.41 -4.81 -7.62
N ALA A 91 11.00 -5.88 -7.08
CA ALA A 91 11.22 -7.12 -7.81
C ALA A 91 9.89 -7.81 -8.16
N TRP A 92 8.96 -7.88 -7.22
CA TRP A 92 7.61 -8.38 -7.45
C TRP A 92 6.88 -7.56 -8.52
N ALA A 93 6.94 -6.23 -8.42
CA ALA A 93 6.23 -5.32 -9.31
C ALA A 93 6.73 -5.46 -10.75
N ARG A 94 8.06 -5.50 -10.95
CA ARG A 94 8.68 -5.75 -12.28
C ARG A 94 8.34 -7.10 -12.89
N ALA A 95 8.03 -8.10 -12.07
CA ALA A 95 7.63 -9.43 -12.52
C ALA A 95 6.11 -9.59 -12.69
N SER A 96 5.32 -8.59 -12.32
CA SER A 96 3.85 -8.62 -12.39
C SER A 96 3.38 -8.61 -13.86
N GLU A 97 2.46 -9.51 -14.20
CA GLU A 97 1.93 -9.64 -15.55
C GLU A 97 1.14 -8.40 -15.98
N GLY A 98 1.33 -7.95 -17.22
CA GLY A 98 0.52 -6.90 -17.83
C GLY A 98 0.95 -5.47 -17.51
N TYR A 99 2.03 -5.27 -16.75
CA TYR A 99 2.62 -3.95 -16.52
C TYR A 99 4.03 -3.85 -17.10
N HIS A 100 4.22 -2.91 -18.03
CA HIS A 100 5.53 -2.60 -18.61
C HIS A 100 6.09 -1.36 -17.93
N PHE A 101 7.19 -1.53 -17.19
CA PHE A 101 7.96 -0.41 -16.69
C PHE A 101 8.70 0.25 -17.86
N ASP A 102 8.28 1.45 -18.25
CA ASP A 102 9.11 2.32 -19.08
C ASP A 102 10.15 2.96 -18.15
N GLU A 103 11.29 2.30 -17.97
CA GLU A 103 12.42 2.85 -17.22
C GLU A 103 12.86 4.17 -17.87
N GLY A 104 12.75 5.28 -17.14
CA GLY A 104 13.16 6.61 -17.61
C GLY A 104 12.03 7.53 -18.09
N ARG A 105 10.75 7.12 -17.99
CA ARG A 105 9.63 8.07 -18.02
C ARG A 105 8.94 8.10 -16.66
N ASP A 106 8.63 9.32 -16.23
CA ASP A 106 7.86 9.64 -15.03
C ASP A 106 6.37 9.30 -15.24
N VAL A 107 6.08 8.06 -15.64
CA VAL A 107 4.70 7.58 -15.81
C VAL A 107 4.29 7.03 -14.46
N SER A 108 3.36 7.72 -13.81
CA SER A 108 2.72 7.28 -12.56
C SER A 108 2.36 5.80 -12.65
N ARG A 109 2.80 4.99 -11.67
CA ARG A 109 2.36 3.61 -11.54
C ARG A 109 1.00 3.63 -10.84
N ASP A 110 0.15 2.65 -11.13
CA ASP A 110 -1.08 2.50 -10.34
C ASP A 110 -0.72 2.15 -8.89
N SER A 111 -1.64 2.43 -7.98
CA SER A 111 -1.44 2.24 -6.53
C SER A 111 -0.92 0.85 -6.17
N ARG A 112 -1.34 -0.20 -6.90
CA ARG A 112 -0.89 -1.59 -6.71
C ARG A 112 0.61 -1.80 -6.93
N HIS A 113 1.23 -1.07 -7.86
CA HIS A 113 2.64 -1.22 -8.23
C HIS A 113 3.51 -0.05 -7.74
N GLU A 114 2.90 1.01 -7.19
CA GLU A 114 3.62 2.11 -6.53
C GLU A 114 3.77 1.89 -5.01
N PHE A 115 2.74 1.34 -4.35
CA PHE A 115 2.68 1.24 -2.89
C PHE A 115 2.45 -0.20 -2.42
N PHE A 116 2.88 -0.48 -1.19
CA PHE A 116 2.57 -1.74 -0.51
C PHE A 116 2.26 -1.53 0.97
N ILE A 117 1.68 -2.57 1.58
CA ILE A 117 1.37 -2.60 3.01
C ILE A 117 2.42 -3.46 3.73
N MET A 118 3.04 -2.90 4.75
CA MET A 118 3.87 -3.60 5.71
C MET A 118 3.08 -3.89 6.98
N VAL A 119 3.18 -5.11 7.49
CA VAL A 119 2.60 -5.54 8.76
C VAL A 119 3.72 -6.02 9.68
N ASP A 120 4.19 -5.10 10.52
CA ASP A 120 5.24 -5.32 11.52
C ASP A 120 4.67 -5.69 12.89
N GLU A 121 5.53 -5.78 13.90
CA GLU A 121 5.10 -6.08 15.27
C GLU A 121 4.08 -5.03 15.80
N GLN A 122 4.30 -3.74 15.53
CA GLN A 122 3.42 -2.68 16.01
C GLN A 122 2.06 -2.74 15.33
N SER A 123 2.03 -3.05 14.03
CA SER A 123 0.81 -3.32 13.27
C SER A 123 -0.03 -4.40 13.95
N LEU A 124 0.61 -5.51 14.31
CA LEU A 124 -0.05 -6.64 14.97
C LEU A 124 -0.51 -6.30 16.39
N ARG A 125 0.23 -5.47 17.14
CA ARG A 125 -0.16 -5.05 18.50
C ARG A 125 -1.32 -4.05 18.50
N ASN A 126 -1.31 -3.11 17.57
CA ASN A 126 -2.15 -1.90 17.62
C ASN A 126 -3.22 -1.85 16.52
N ARG A 127 -3.36 -2.90 15.69
CA ARG A 127 -4.25 -2.90 14.51
C ARG A 127 -3.98 -1.73 13.57
N THR A 128 -2.70 -1.41 13.38
CA THR A 128 -2.23 -0.41 12.42
C THR A 128 -1.53 -1.09 11.25
N LEU A 129 -1.24 -0.35 10.19
CA LEU A 129 -0.53 -0.85 9.01
C LEU A 129 0.52 0.19 8.61
N GLY A 130 1.65 -0.25 8.08
CA GLY A 130 2.60 0.63 7.39
C GLY A 130 2.22 0.72 5.92
N LEU A 131 1.80 1.88 5.44
CA LEU A 131 1.66 2.14 4.01
C LEU A 131 3.00 2.69 3.50
N VAL A 132 3.63 1.97 2.58
CA VAL A 132 4.99 2.24 2.12
C VAL A 132 4.99 2.60 0.64
N HIS A 133 5.70 3.68 0.29
CA HIS A 133 6.05 4.01 -1.08
C HIS A 133 7.17 3.07 -1.57
N GLY A 134 6.91 2.31 -2.62
CA GLY A 134 7.80 1.26 -3.11
C GLY A 134 9.05 1.79 -3.82
N TRP A 135 9.03 3.05 -4.27
CA TRP A 135 10.04 3.64 -5.14
C TRP A 135 10.60 4.91 -4.53
N PRO A 136 11.37 4.83 -3.42
CA PRO A 136 11.86 6.02 -2.75
C PRO A 136 12.60 6.92 -3.75
N LEU A 137 12.34 8.22 -3.69
CA LEU A 137 13.12 9.17 -4.47
C LEU A 137 14.58 9.01 -4.08
N GLU A 138 15.49 8.94 -5.05
CA GLU A 138 16.92 8.96 -4.76
C GLU A 138 17.19 10.21 -3.92
N GLN A 139 17.56 10.02 -2.64
CA GLN A 139 18.05 11.13 -1.84
C GLN A 139 19.33 11.60 -2.52
N ASP A 140 19.28 12.80 -3.11
CA ASP A 140 20.48 13.51 -3.53
C ASP A 140 21.45 13.51 -2.34
N SER A 141 22.51 12.75 -2.52
CA SER A 141 23.45 12.38 -1.47
C SER A 141 24.35 13.57 -1.10
N GLU A 142 23.86 14.53 -0.31
CA GLU A 142 24.71 15.56 0.30
C GLU A 142 24.39 15.91 1.77
N ASP A 143 23.29 15.43 2.35
CA ASP A 143 23.02 15.69 3.77
C ASP A 143 23.54 14.56 4.67
N VAL A 144 24.66 14.90 5.31
CA VAL A 144 25.44 14.17 6.32
C VAL A 144 24.59 13.25 7.20
N ALA A 145 24.90 11.95 7.16
CA ALA A 145 24.42 10.96 8.11
C ALA A 145 24.83 11.37 9.53
N GLU A 146 23.92 12.00 10.28
CA GLU A 146 24.02 12.02 11.73
C GLU A 146 23.77 10.59 12.24
N GLU A 147 24.84 9.99 12.77
CA GLU A 147 24.84 8.72 13.49
C GLU A 147 23.86 8.81 14.68
N GLY A 148 22.59 8.47 14.43
CA GLY A 148 21.56 8.51 15.46
C GLY A 148 20.19 7.98 15.04
N ASN A 149 19.83 8.06 13.75
CA ASN A 149 18.51 7.57 13.32
C ASN A 149 18.54 6.10 12.89
N GLN A 150 18.48 5.19 13.86
CA GLN A 150 18.44 3.73 13.66
C GLN A 150 17.04 3.20 13.25
N HIS A 151 16.17 4.03 12.70
CA HIS A 151 14.98 3.59 12.00
C HIS A 151 15.07 4.08 10.56
N GLY A 152 15.26 3.16 9.61
CA GLY A 152 15.39 3.48 8.20
C GLY A 152 14.33 4.51 7.77
N ALA A 153 14.81 5.68 7.36
CA ALA A 153 14.03 6.81 6.86
C ALA A 153 13.38 6.44 5.52
N GLY A 154 12.48 5.46 5.54
CA GLY A 154 11.71 5.05 4.38
C GLY A 154 10.53 5.99 4.18
N ASP A 155 10.17 6.24 2.93
CA ASP A 155 8.94 6.90 2.54
C ASP A 155 7.74 6.01 2.90
N TRP A 156 7.32 6.05 4.17
CA TRP A 156 6.15 5.33 4.65
C TRP A 156 5.40 6.07 5.74
N ILE A 157 4.11 5.75 5.89
CA ILE A 157 3.22 6.29 6.91
C ILE A 157 2.52 5.17 7.68
N ARG A 158 2.07 5.46 8.90
CA ARG A 158 1.24 4.53 9.67
C ARG A 158 -0.23 4.88 9.54
N ILE A 159 -1.04 3.89 9.17
CA ILE A 159 -2.49 4.01 9.00
C ILE A 159 -3.24 3.02 9.90
N THR A 160 -4.54 3.20 10.08
CA THR A 160 -5.37 2.25 10.85
C THR A 160 -5.88 1.12 9.96
N ALA A 161 -5.94 -0.11 10.46
CA ALA A 161 -6.48 -1.22 9.69
C ALA A 161 -8.00 -1.14 9.50
N ASP A 162 -8.71 -0.54 10.46
CA ASP A 162 -10.15 -0.69 10.59
C ASP A 162 -10.97 0.20 9.61
N TYR A 163 -10.38 1.27 9.07
CA TYR A 163 -11.11 2.22 8.21
C TYR A 163 -10.29 2.87 7.10
N THR A 164 -8.97 2.61 7.03
CA THR A 164 -8.11 3.33 6.10
C THR A 164 -7.88 2.56 4.79
N VAL A 165 -7.91 1.22 4.81
CA VAL A 165 -7.75 0.41 3.60
C VAL A 165 -9.06 0.39 2.80
N THR A 166 -9.28 1.43 1.98
CA THR A 166 -10.52 1.64 1.22
C THR A 166 -10.26 1.74 -0.29
N THR A 167 -11.32 1.61 -1.08
CA THR A 167 -11.34 1.93 -2.52
C THR A 167 -10.96 3.38 -2.78
N SER A 168 -11.42 4.32 -1.93
CA SER A 168 -11.04 5.73 -1.97
C SER A 168 -9.54 5.93 -1.81
N LEU A 169 -8.93 5.34 -0.77
CA LEU A 169 -7.48 5.45 -0.56
C LEU A 169 -6.71 4.86 -1.74
N TYR A 170 -7.13 3.69 -2.23
CA TYR A 170 -6.51 3.05 -3.39
C TYR A 170 -6.56 3.95 -4.63
N GLU A 171 -7.71 4.58 -4.92
CA GLU A 171 -7.85 5.43 -6.09
C GLU A 171 -7.08 6.76 -5.95
N GLN A 172 -7.12 7.39 -4.78
CA GLN A 172 -6.40 8.63 -4.52
C GLN A 172 -4.89 8.48 -4.65
N LEU A 173 -4.35 7.32 -4.27
CA LEU A 173 -2.91 7.02 -4.39
C LEU A 173 -2.44 6.77 -5.83
N ASN A 174 -3.34 6.73 -6.83
CA ASN A 174 -2.92 6.77 -8.24
C ASN A 174 -2.32 8.15 -8.60
N ASP A 175 -2.63 9.17 -7.81
CA ASP A 175 -2.00 10.49 -7.87
C ASP A 175 -0.90 10.59 -6.80
N LEU A 176 0.34 10.67 -7.25
CA LEU A 176 1.49 10.77 -6.35
C LEU A 176 1.50 12.11 -5.57
N GLU A 177 0.85 13.16 -6.06
CA GLU A 177 0.68 14.40 -5.27
C GLU A 177 -0.17 14.17 -4.02
N TYR A 178 -1.17 13.27 -4.09
CA TYR A 178 -1.98 12.91 -2.93
C TYR A 178 -1.11 12.27 -1.84
N TRP A 179 -0.19 11.37 -2.21
CA TRP A 179 0.77 10.78 -1.26
C TRP A 179 1.53 11.85 -0.49
N TYR A 180 2.11 12.83 -1.19
CA TYR A 180 2.86 13.91 -0.54
C TYR A 180 1.97 14.81 0.35
N SER A 181 0.67 14.90 0.05
CA SER A 181 -0.27 15.65 0.89
C SER A 181 -0.57 14.98 2.23
N ILE A 182 -0.53 13.63 2.28
CA ILE A 182 -0.83 12.84 3.49
C ILE A 182 0.42 12.34 4.20
N TYR A 183 1.58 12.39 3.54
CA TYR A 183 2.83 11.86 4.05
C TYR A 183 3.22 12.51 5.39
N LYS A 184 3.41 11.66 6.40
CA LYS A 184 3.91 12.04 7.72
C LYS A 184 4.93 11.00 8.17
N PRO A 185 6.20 11.40 8.38
CA PRO A 185 7.23 10.47 8.84
C PRO A 185 6.76 9.72 10.09
N PRO A 186 7.14 8.44 10.25
CA PRO A 186 6.65 7.59 11.35
C PRO A 186 6.93 8.13 12.75
N GLU A 187 7.97 8.95 12.91
CA GLU A 187 8.32 9.67 14.14
C GLU A 187 7.22 10.65 14.59
N MET A 188 6.38 11.12 13.65
CA MET A 188 5.28 12.06 13.87
C MET A 188 3.92 11.38 14.10
N GLY A 189 3.84 10.04 14.09
CA GLY A 189 2.64 9.27 14.45
C GLY A 189 1.78 8.82 13.26
N LEU A 190 0.46 8.65 13.52
CA LEU A 190 -0.51 8.16 12.54
C LEU A 190 -0.82 9.23 11.47
N ALA A 191 -0.87 8.82 10.20
CA ALA A 191 -1.44 9.66 9.16
C ALA A 191 -2.96 9.70 9.29
N CYS A 192 -3.54 10.90 9.15
CA CYS A 192 -4.99 11.06 9.06
C CYS A 192 -5.34 10.88 7.59
N VAL A 193 -5.83 9.70 7.24
CA VAL A 193 -6.27 9.34 5.88
C VAL A 193 -7.73 8.91 5.95
#